data_AF-A0A9Q3VKC1-F1
#
_entry.id   AF-A0A9Q3VKC1-F1
#
_cell.length_a   1.000
_cell.length_b   1.000
_cell.length_c   1.000
_cell.angle_alpha   90.00
_cell.angle_beta   90.00
_cell.angle_gamma   90.00
#
_symmetry.space_group_name_H-M   'P 1'
#
loop_
_entity.id
_entity.type
_entity.pdbx_description
1 polymer ?
#
loop_
_entity_poly.entity_id
_entity_poly.type
_entity_poly.pdbx_seq_one_letter_code
_entity_poly.pdbx_strand_id
1 'polypeptide(L)'
;MAGASPVLVHNSGIPCEHAPRTFSNLIPEDKPGWARTFDPKTIQSGRSGNFAYVVLEDHTLVIGKTTDGHVSLAGGKDVLAAGVARIRSGKIIELNNDSGHYRPYGPYAGQAAEDAFNEAGWDATGKYVEKWPGPACPVCTGP
;
A
#
# COMPACT_ATOMS: atom_id res chain seq x y z
N MET A 1 -32.96 -25.32 14.36
CA MET A 1 -33.79 -24.15 14.02
C MET A 1 -33.09 -22.89 14.51
N ALA A 2 -33.28 -21.81 13.77
CA ALA A 2 -32.51 -20.58 13.77
C ALA A 2 -32.43 -19.83 15.12
N GLY A 3 -31.31 -19.15 15.33
CA GLY A 3 -31.13 -18.06 16.29
C GLY A 3 -30.18 -17.06 15.66
N ALA A 4 -30.74 -16.00 15.09
CA ALA A 4 -30.04 -14.99 14.30
C ALA A 4 -29.03 -14.21 15.15
N SER A 5 -27.77 -14.17 14.70
CA SER A 5 -26.80 -13.18 15.14
C SER A 5 -27.03 -11.87 14.37
N PRO A 6 -26.89 -10.71 15.02
CA PRO A 6 -27.34 -9.43 14.48
C PRO A 6 -26.55 -9.05 13.23
N VAL A 7 -27.29 -8.65 12.20
CA VAL A 7 -26.78 -7.99 10.99
C VAL A 7 -26.06 -6.73 11.42
N LEU A 8 -24.74 -6.73 11.31
CA LEU A 8 -23.92 -5.56 11.49
C LEU A 8 -24.16 -4.67 10.26
N VAL A 9 -24.97 -3.62 10.44
CA VAL A 9 -25.16 -2.56 9.46
C VAL A 9 -23.79 -1.89 9.27
N HIS A 10 -23.14 -2.17 8.14
CA HIS A 10 -22.02 -1.36 7.65
C HIS A 10 -22.54 -0.50 6.52
N ASN A 11 -23.14 0.64 6.89
CA ASN A 11 -23.31 1.73 5.95
C ASN A 11 -22.00 2.54 5.94
N SER A 12 -21.36 2.64 4.78
CA SER A 12 -20.22 3.50 4.39
C SER A 12 -18.90 2.76 4.12
N GLY A 13 -18.73 2.27 2.90
CA GLY A 13 -17.46 1.72 2.37
C GLY A 13 -17.71 0.59 1.39
N ILE A 14 -16.81 0.38 0.42
CA ILE A 14 -16.81 -0.87 -0.36
C ILE A 14 -16.73 -2.00 0.67
N PRO A 15 -17.71 -2.93 0.75
CA PRO A 15 -17.61 -4.06 1.66
C PRO A 15 -16.29 -4.78 1.39
N CYS A 16 -15.54 -5.11 2.45
CA CYS A 16 -14.15 -5.57 2.35
C CYS A 16 -13.96 -6.73 1.37
N GLU A 17 -14.99 -7.57 1.17
CA GLU A 17 -14.99 -8.68 0.22
C GLU A 17 -14.89 -8.25 -1.26
N HIS A 18 -15.22 -7.01 -1.58
CA HIS A 18 -15.12 -6.40 -2.92
C HIS A 18 -13.97 -5.39 -3.04
N ALA A 19 -13.17 -5.20 -1.99
CA ALA A 19 -12.02 -4.32 -2.07
C ALA A 19 -10.99 -4.90 -3.05
N PRO A 20 -10.40 -4.08 -3.93
CA PRO A 20 -9.38 -4.54 -4.86
C PRO A 20 -8.16 -5.06 -4.09
N ARG A 21 -7.53 -6.09 -4.65
CA ARG A 21 -6.33 -6.72 -4.10
C ARG A 21 -5.06 -6.35 -4.87
N THR A 22 -5.23 -5.92 -6.11
CA THR A 22 -4.16 -5.53 -7.03
C THR A 22 -4.52 -4.19 -7.65
N PHE A 23 -3.50 -3.41 -7.96
CA PHE A 23 -3.61 -2.07 -8.50
C PHE A 23 -2.65 -1.91 -9.66
N SER A 24 -3.18 -1.49 -10.80
CA SER A 24 -2.40 -1.23 -12.00
C SER A 24 -1.99 0.24 -12.09
N ASN A 25 -0.98 0.52 -12.91
CA ASN A 25 -0.59 1.88 -13.24
C ASN A 25 -1.74 2.59 -13.98
N LEU A 26 -2.31 3.64 -13.37
CA LEU A 26 -3.42 4.42 -13.95
C LEU A 26 -2.99 5.28 -15.15
N ILE A 27 -1.68 5.43 -15.40
CA ILE A 27 -1.13 6.17 -16.54
C ILE A 27 -0.18 5.24 -17.30
N PRO A 28 -0.69 4.32 -18.13
CA PRO A 28 0.12 3.29 -18.80
C PRO A 28 1.13 3.86 -19.81
N GLU A 29 0.95 5.11 -20.24
CA GLU A 29 1.90 5.84 -21.10
C GLU A 29 3.18 6.22 -20.34
N ASP A 30 3.11 6.36 -19.01
CA ASP A 30 4.27 6.55 -18.17
C ASP A 30 5.00 5.22 -18.02
N LYS A 31 6.11 5.09 -18.75
CA LYS A 31 6.90 3.86 -18.77
C LYS A 31 7.89 3.83 -17.61
N PRO A 32 8.12 2.65 -17.00
CA PRO A 32 9.10 2.52 -15.94
C PRO A 32 10.49 2.96 -16.45
N GLY A 33 11.09 3.89 -15.73
CA GLY A 33 12.48 4.26 -15.89
C GLY A 33 13.39 3.42 -15.01
N TRP A 34 14.66 3.82 -14.92
CA TRP A 34 15.55 3.29 -13.89
C TRP A 34 15.18 3.87 -12.52
N ALA A 35 15.08 3.01 -11.51
CA ALA A 35 14.90 3.40 -10.11
C ALA A 35 16.01 2.84 -9.23
N ARG A 36 16.49 3.65 -8.28
CA ARG A 36 17.44 3.18 -7.28
C ARG A 36 16.67 2.49 -6.15
N THR A 37 16.92 1.20 -5.99
CA THR A 37 16.39 0.44 -4.86
C THR A 37 17.34 0.47 -3.67
N PHE A 38 16.78 0.27 -2.48
CA PHE A 38 17.51 0.15 -1.24
C PHE A 38 17.27 -1.23 -0.63
N ASP A 39 18.36 -1.84 -0.17
CA ASP A 39 18.27 -3.04 0.63
C ASP A 39 17.64 -2.71 2.01
N PRO A 40 16.63 -3.47 2.48
CA PRO A 40 15.98 -3.24 3.77
C PRO A 40 16.95 -3.13 4.95
N LYS A 41 18.00 -3.96 5.02
CA LYS A 41 18.95 -3.96 6.13
C LYS A 41 19.77 -2.67 6.18
N THR A 42 20.07 -2.10 5.01
CA THR A 42 20.74 -0.79 4.91
C THR A 42 19.90 0.34 5.48
N ILE A 43 18.57 0.24 5.41
CA ILE A 43 17.67 1.22 6.02
C ILE A 43 17.55 0.96 7.52
N GLN A 44 17.39 -0.31 7.92
CA GLN A 44 17.30 -0.77 9.31
C GLN A 44 18.53 -0.38 10.15
N SER A 45 19.71 -0.25 9.54
CA SER A 45 20.95 0.12 10.23
C SER A 45 20.98 1.55 10.79
N GLY A 46 19.89 2.33 10.65
CA GLY A 46 19.74 3.64 11.29
C GLY A 46 19.33 4.77 10.35
N ARG A 47 19.00 4.49 9.08
CA ARG A 47 18.57 5.55 8.16
C ARG A 47 17.26 6.18 8.61
N SER A 48 17.09 7.45 8.24
CA SER A 48 15.87 8.21 8.48
C SER A 48 15.47 8.93 7.20
N GLY A 49 14.17 9.10 6.99
CA GLY A 49 13.63 9.78 5.83
C GLY A 49 12.34 9.15 5.32
N ASN A 50 11.86 9.70 4.21
CA ASN A 50 10.74 9.16 3.45
C ASN A 50 11.28 8.32 2.31
N PHE A 51 10.72 7.13 2.14
CA PHE A 51 11.07 6.19 1.09
C PHE A 51 9.82 5.82 0.33
N ALA A 52 9.88 5.78 -1.00
CA ALA A 52 8.80 5.18 -1.76
C ALA A 52 8.91 3.66 -1.64
N TYR A 53 7.78 2.98 -1.57
CA TYR A 53 7.73 1.53 -1.60
C TYR A 53 6.65 1.04 -2.56
N VAL A 54 6.86 -0.16 -3.09
CA VAL A 54 5.84 -0.96 -3.75
C VAL A 54 5.92 -2.40 -3.23
N VAL A 55 4.77 -3.07 -3.17
CA VAL A 55 4.65 -4.49 -2.87
C VAL A 55 4.11 -5.15 -4.13
N LEU A 56 4.91 -6.00 -4.75
CA LEU A 56 4.54 -6.71 -5.98
C LEU A 56 3.57 -7.86 -5.69
N GLU A 57 2.91 -8.40 -6.72
CA GLU A 57 1.99 -9.54 -6.59
C GLU A 57 2.65 -10.81 -6.01
N ASP A 58 3.95 -10.96 -6.14
CA ASP A 58 4.74 -12.03 -5.52
C ASP A 58 5.14 -11.73 -4.07
N HIS A 59 4.52 -10.73 -3.45
CA HIS A 59 4.79 -10.21 -2.10
C HIS A 59 6.17 -9.57 -1.92
N THR A 60 6.94 -9.38 -2.99
CA THR A 60 8.24 -8.70 -2.91
C THR A 60 8.08 -7.23 -2.52
N LEU A 61 8.72 -6.83 -1.43
CA LEU A 61 8.88 -5.43 -1.05
C LEU A 61 10.03 -4.78 -1.81
N VAL A 62 9.74 -3.73 -2.59
CA VAL A 62 10.75 -2.89 -3.24
C VAL A 62 10.71 -1.50 -2.63
N ILE A 63 11.85 -1.04 -2.12
CA ILE A 63 12.00 0.28 -1.50
C ILE A 63 12.95 1.12 -2.35
N GLY A 64 12.60 2.38 -2.59
CA GLY A 64 13.42 3.31 -3.35
C GLY A 64 13.28 4.75 -2.90
N LYS A 65 13.80 5.67 -3.71
CA LYS A 65 13.62 7.10 -3.47
C LYS A 65 12.21 7.53 -3.88
N THR A 66 11.66 8.50 -3.17
CA THR A 66 10.38 9.12 -3.54
C THR A 66 10.42 9.85 -4.89
N THR A 67 11.60 10.18 -5.40
CA THR A 67 11.80 10.85 -6.69
C THR A 67 11.78 9.93 -7.91
N ASP A 68 11.99 8.63 -7.73
CA ASP A 68 12.22 7.70 -8.85
C ASP A 68 10.89 7.17 -9.45
N GLY A 69 9.76 7.48 -8.80
CA GLY A 69 8.42 7.11 -9.22
C GLY A 69 8.05 5.65 -8.88
N HIS A 70 6.82 5.43 -8.43
CA HIS A 70 6.33 4.09 -8.08
C HIS A 70 6.24 3.15 -9.29
N VAL A 71 5.99 3.68 -10.49
CA VAL A 71 5.96 2.89 -11.74
C VAL A 71 7.32 2.27 -12.02
N SER A 72 8.39 3.05 -11.89
CA SER A 72 9.77 2.56 -12.06
C SER A 72 10.14 1.53 -10.99
N LEU A 73 9.72 1.72 -9.73
CA LEU A 73 9.95 0.74 -8.66
C LEU A 73 9.21 -0.58 -8.90
N ALA A 74 8.00 -0.52 -9.44
CA ALA A 74 7.22 -1.70 -9.80
C ALA A 74 7.67 -2.35 -11.12
N GLY A 75 8.52 -1.68 -11.90
CA GLY A 75 8.85 -2.10 -13.27
C GLY A 75 7.62 -2.15 -14.19
N GLY A 76 6.60 -1.32 -13.92
CA GLY A 76 5.33 -1.31 -14.64
C GLY A 76 4.37 -2.46 -14.33
N LYS A 77 4.69 -3.32 -13.36
CA LYS A 77 3.80 -4.41 -12.92
C LYS A 77 2.69 -3.91 -12.01
N ASP A 78 1.63 -4.70 -11.89
CA ASP A 78 0.62 -4.49 -10.87
C ASP A 78 1.22 -4.66 -9.46
N VAL A 79 0.64 -3.94 -8.50
CA VAL A 79 1.09 -3.91 -7.11
C VAL A 79 -0.05 -4.29 -6.17
N LEU A 80 0.27 -4.93 -5.06
CA LEU A 80 -0.65 -5.14 -3.95
C LEU A 80 -0.77 -3.87 -3.09
N ALA A 81 0.34 -3.16 -2.94
CA ALA A 81 0.42 -1.91 -2.20
C ALA A 81 1.54 -1.01 -2.74
N ALA A 82 1.42 0.29 -2.52
CA ALA A 82 2.39 1.29 -2.95
C ALA A 82 2.14 2.60 -2.20
N GLY A 83 3.22 3.24 -1.76
CA GLY A 83 3.12 4.56 -1.15
C GLY A 83 4.42 5.05 -0.55
N VAL A 84 4.34 5.75 0.58
CA VAL A 84 5.51 6.27 1.29
C VAL A 84 5.66 5.61 2.65
N ALA A 85 6.85 5.08 2.91
CA ALA A 85 7.29 4.63 4.21
C ALA A 85 8.09 5.74 4.87
N ARG A 86 7.62 6.22 6.02
CA ARG A 86 8.33 7.18 6.86
C ARG A 86 9.13 6.42 7.91
N ILE A 87 10.44 6.62 7.90
CA ILE A 87 11.40 5.85 8.71
C ILE A 87 12.22 6.81 9.56
N ARG A 88 12.41 6.46 10.83
CA ARG A 88 13.25 7.22 11.77
C ARG A 88 14.16 6.26 12.53
N SER A 89 15.46 6.50 12.43
CA SER A 89 16.50 5.67 13.06
C SER A 89 16.33 4.17 12.78
N GLY A 90 16.06 3.84 11.51
CA GLY A 90 15.85 2.46 11.05
C GLY A 90 14.48 1.85 11.38
N LYS A 91 13.59 2.57 12.05
CA LYS A 91 12.25 2.08 12.44
C LYS A 91 11.15 2.70 11.60
N ILE A 92 10.14 1.91 11.25
CA ILE A 92 8.91 2.41 10.63
C ILE A 92 8.15 3.23 11.67
N ILE A 93 7.80 4.46 11.28
CA ILE A 93 6.90 5.33 12.07
C ILE A 93 5.54 5.53 11.39
N GLU A 94 5.47 5.39 10.05
CA GLU A 94 4.24 5.44 9.28
C GLU A 94 4.45 4.72 7.95
N LEU A 95 3.46 3.96 7.51
CA LEU A 95 3.27 3.54 6.13
C LEU A 95 2.01 4.25 5.60
N ASN A 96 1.96 4.62 4.33
CA ASN A 96 0.73 5.14 3.73
C ASN A 96 0.62 4.71 2.27
N ASN A 97 -0.49 5.03 1.62
CA ASN A 97 -0.75 4.78 0.20
C ASN A 97 -0.55 6.01 -0.70
N ASP A 98 0.30 6.96 -0.29
CA ASP A 98 0.65 8.09 -1.14
C ASP A 98 1.58 7.63 -2.29
N SER A 99 0.99 6.99 -3.30
CA SER A 99 1.68 6.53 -4.51
C SER A 99 1.05 7.14 -5.75
N GLY A 100 1.86 7.83 -6.53
CA GLY A 100 1.40 8.69 -7.62
C GLY A 100 0.36 8.04 -8.53
N HIS A 101 0.78 7.08 -9.36
CA HIS A 101 -0.06 6.51 -10.41
C HIS A 101 -0.79 5.22 -10.02
N TYR A 102 -0.41 4.56 -8.93
CA TYR A 102 -1.09 3.31 -8.50
C TYR A 102 -2.26 3.58 -7.57
N ARG A 103 -2.12 4.51 -6.62
CA ARG A 103 -3.16 4.90 -5.66
C ARG A 103 -3.92 3.68 -5.11
N PRO A 104 -3.25 2.75 -4.42
CA PRO A 104 -3.91 1.61 -3.83
C PRO A 104 -4.79 2.07 -2.66
N TYR A 105 -5.85 1.34 -2.36
CA TYR A 105 -6.84 1.74 -1.35
C TYR A 105 -7.53 0.53 -0.74
N GLY A 106 -8.14 0.74 0.41
CA GLY A 106 -8.89 -0.28 1.12
C GLY A 106 -8.01 -1.22 1.96
N PRO A 107 -8.65 -2.14 2.68
CA PRO A 107 -8.00 -2.92 3.73
C PRO A 107 -6.88 -3.84 3.22
N TYR A 108 -7.02 -4.38 2.00
CA TYR A 108 -6.02 -5.29 1.44
C TYR A 108 -4.71 -4.59 1.09
N ALA A 109 -4.75 -3.33 0.65
CA ALA A 109 -3.55 -2.54 0.40
C ALA A 109 -2.77 -2.27 1.70
N GLY A 110 -3.47 -1.90 2.76
CA GLY A 110 -2.87 -1.69 4.08
C GLY A 110 -2.24 -2.96 4.64
N GLN A 111 -2.98 -4.07 4.59
CA GLN A 111 -2.50 -5.36 5.04
C GLN A 111 -1.25 -5.82 4.26
N ALA A 112 -1.28 -5.74 2.93
CA ALA A 112 -0.15 -6.12 2.10
C ALA A 112 1.10 -5.26 2.39
N ALA A 113 0.93 -3.96 2.69
CA ALA A 113 2.03 -3.11 3.10
C ALA A 113 2.61 -3.54 4.45
N GLU A 114 1.78 -3.73 5.47
CA GLU A 114 2.26 -4.12 6.80
C GLU A 114 2.94 -5.50 6.78
N ASP A 115 2.32 -6.48 6.11
CA ASP A 115 2.87 -7.83 5.97
C ASP A 115 4.24 -7.81 5.30
N ALA A 116 4.38 -7.13 4.16
CA ALA A 116 5.64 -7.08 3.42
C ALA A 116 6.77 -6.40 4.22
N PHE A 117 6.47 -5.36 5.00
CA PHE A 117 7.47 -4.73 5.88
C PHE A 117 7.80 -5.59 7.11
N ASN A 118 6.82 -6.29 7.67
CA ASN A 118 7.03 -7.24 8.76
C ASN A 118 7.92 -8.41 8.31
N GLU A 119 7.66 -8.98 7.14
CA GLU A 119 8.47 -10.03 6.52
C GLU A 119 9.89 -9.55 6.22
N ALA A 120 10.07 -8.28 5.86
CA ALA A 120 11.38 -7.66 5.70
C ALA A 120 12.11 -7.37 7.03
N GLY A 121 11.51 -7.68 8.18
CA GLY A 121 12.13 -7.60 9.51
C GLY A 121 11.89 -6.28 10.25
N TRP A 122 10.91 -5.47 9.83
CA TRP A 122 10.43 -4.35 10.62
C TRP A 122 9.26 -4.73 11.51
N ASP A 123 8.93 -3.84 12.45
CA ASP A 123 7.63 -3.80 13.12
C ASP A 123 6.78 -2.75 12.39
N ALA A 124 5.81 -3.19 11.59
CA ALA A 124 4.95 -2.36 10.76
C ALA A 124 3.47 -2.41 11.15
N THR A 125 3.07 -3.34 12.00
CA THR A 125 1.69 -3.57 12.42
C THR A 125 1.03 -2.32 13.00
N GLY A 126 -0.12 -1.93 12.45
CA GLY A 126 -0.88 -0.77 12.89
C GLY A 126 -0.22 0.58 12.57
N LYS A 127 0.78 0.62 11.68
CA LYS A 127 1.47 1.85 11.27
C LYS A 127 1.00 2.35 9.91
N TYR A 128 0.09 1.63 9.25
CA TYR A 128 -0.48 2.05 8.00
C TYR A 128 -1.56 3.13 8.19
N VAL A 129 -1.48 4.18 7.38
CA VAL A 129 -2.40 5.31 7.32
C VAL A 129 -2.89 5.47 5.88
N GLU A 130 -4.20 5.35 5.68
CA GLU A 130 -4.81 5.60 4.39
C GLU A 130 -4.92 7.11 4.12
N LYS A 131 -4.05 7.63 3.24
CA LYS A 131 -4.05 9.03 2.79
C LYS A 131 -4.92 9.25 1.56
N TRP A 132 -5.06 8.24 0.71
CA TRP A 132 -5.98 8.26 -0.42
C TRP A 132 -7.11 7.25 -0.21
N PRO A 133 -8.36 7.67 0.00
CA PRO A 133 -9.44 6.78 0.39
C PRO A 133 -10.04 5.95 -0.75
N GLY A 134 -9.42 5.94 -1.93
CA GLY A 134 -10.05 5.37 -3.13
C GLY A 134 -10.82 6.40 -3.97
N PRO A 135 -11.35 5.98 -5.13
CA PRO A 135 -12.40 6.74 -5.78
C PRO A 135 -13.61 6.82 -4.85
N ALA A 136 -14.30 7.96 -4.82
CA ALA A 136 -15.59 8.06 -4.18
C ALA A 136 -16.53 7.06 -4.88
N CYS A 137 -16.85 5.93 -4.24
CA CYS A 137 -17.96 5.12 -4.72
C CYS A 137 -19.20 6.00 -4.73
N PRO A 138 -19.99 6.04 -5.81
CA PRO A 138 -21.36 6.50 -5.67
C PRO A 138 -21.96 5.62 -4.57
N VAL A 139 -22.41 6.27 -3.50
CA VAL A 139 -23.20 5.60 -2.47
C VAL A 139 -24.26 4.79 -3.21
N CYS A 140 -24.21 3.46 -3.08
CA CYS A 140 -25.38 2.66 -3.37
C CYS A 140 -26.37 3.04 -2.27
N THR A 141 -27.10 4.13 -2.48
CA THR A 141 -28.36 4.38 -1.79
C THR A 141 -29.28 3.23 -2.18
N GLY A 142 -29.24 2.16 -1.39
CA GLY A 142 -30.29 1.16 -1.38
C GLY A 142 -31.63 1.82 -1.03
N PRO A 143 -32.74 1.18 -1.42
CA PRO A 143 -34.02 1.79 -1.83
C PRO A 143 -34.65 2.80 -0.87
#